data_AF-A0A7S3VQA0-F1
#
_entry.id   AF-A0A7S3VQA0-F1
#
_cell.length_a   1.000
_cell.length_b   1.000
_cell.length_c   1.000
_cell.angle_alpha   90.00
_cell.angle_beta   90.00
_cell.angle_gamma   90.00
#
_symmetry.space_group_name_H-M   'P 1'
#
loop_
_entity.id
_entity.type
_entity.pdbx_description
1 polymer ?
#
loop_
_entity_poly.entity_id
_entity_poly.type
_entity_poly.pdbx_seq_one_letter_code
_entity_poly.pdbx_strand_id
1 'polypeptide(L)'
;PVHRLALSNDELYGAFEESTHEWQDGVLARIMRTVCKDESPDQKWILFDGPVDTLWIESMNTTLDDNKLLTLLSGERIAMPPQVSLLFEVEDLSQASPATVSRAGMIYLNVEDLGWRPYITSWLNQKTVPGMADMLVKLIDKYMESCLEYKRLNCRELVPTDRLSCVRSFTRLFDSLATPEHGVAPEDGQEAFTTLLEMWFLFCLIWGIGGTLDEDGRKKFDTFMREKDARYPSADTVFEYFVEPKQRQWMTWESKLSSTYRPPPETPFFKILVPTIDTVRNSFVASSLVRNFNHTMVVGNVGVGKTMIIQSMLDSLPSDRASMIINFSAQTTSNSLQDTIEGRLEKRTKGVFAPAGGKKLVAFIDDLNMPQKSKFGFIPPLELLKLWVDNGFW
;
A
#
# COMPACT_ATOMS: atom_id res chain seq x y z
N PRO A 1 12.02 -7.49 11.46
CA PRO A 1 10.66 -7.14 11.95
C PRO A 1 9.83 -8.40 12.11
N VAL A 2 9.32 -8.67 13.31
CA VAL A 2 8.39 -9.76 13.58
C VAL A 2 6.99 -9.16 13.60
N HIS A 3 6.19 -9.43 12.57
CA HIS A 3 4.84 -8.91 12.49
C HIS A 3 3.87 -9.95 13.08
N ARG A 4 3.44 -9.68 14.30
CA ARG A 4 2.89 -10.71 15.19
C ARG A 4 1.55 -11.28 14.73
N LEU A 5 0.68 -10.44 14.18
CA LEU A 5 -0.71 -10.80 13.89
C LEU A 5 -0.88 -11.65 12.61
N ALA A 6 0.23 -11.91 11.91
CA ALA A 6 0.32 -12.97 10.92
C ALA A 6 0.31 -14.37 11.55
N LEU A 7 0.71 -14.48 12.83
CA LEU A 7 0.92 -15.72 13.56
C LEU A 7 -0.03 -15.84 14.75
N SER A 8 -0.39 -17.07 15.09
CA SER A 8 -1.09 -17.37 16.34
C SER A 8 -0.16 -17.24 17.56
N ASN A 9 -0.73 -17.18 18.77
CA ASN A 9 0.05 -17.15 20.01
C ASN A 9 0.96 -18.40 20.14
N ASP A 10 0.43 -19.55 19.73
CA ASP A 10 1.11 -20.84 19.78
C ASP A 10 2.27 -20.87 18.78
N GLU A 11 2.09 -20.34 17.57
CA GLU A 11 3.18 -20.22 16.59
C GLU A 11 4.26 -19.21 17.02
N LEU A 12 3.90 -18.20 17.82
CA LEU A 12 4.84 -17.19 18.27
C LEU A 12 5.69 -17.67 19.45
N TYR A 13 5.07 -18.18 20.52
CA TYR A 13 5.77 -18.56 21.75
C TYR A 13 6.12 -20.05 21.81
N GLY A 14 5.41 -20.88 21.04
CA GLY A 14 5.48 -22.33 21.08
C GLY A 14 4.33 -22.93 21.87
N ALA A 15 3.97 -24.16 21.52
CA ALA A 15 2.92 -24.93 22.16
C ALA A 15 3.26 -26.42 22.15
N PHE A 16 2.60 -27.18 23.02
CA PHE A 16 2.63 -28.63 22.96
C PHE A 16 1.62 -29.09 21.90
N GLU A 17 2.08 -29.88 20.94
CA GLU A 17 1.20 -30.45 19.93
C GLU A 17 0.26 -31.48 20.59
N GLU A 18 -1.06 -31.34 20.38
CA GLU A 18 -2.06 -32.15 21.08
C GLU A 18 -1.97 -33.66 20.77
N SER A 19 -1.44 -34.02 19.59
CA SER A 19 -1.38 -35.39 19.10
C SER A 19 -0.12 -36.14 19.56
N THR A 20 1.02 -35.46 19.59
CA THR A 20 2.34 -36.04 19.92
C THR A 20 2.78 -35.73 21.35
N HIS A 21 2.17 -34.72 21.98
CA HIS A 21 2.63 -34.09 23.21
C HIS A 21 4.09 -33.60 23.15
N GLU A 22 4.63 -33.41 21.94
CA GLU A 22 5.96 -32.84 21.74
C GLU A 22 5.88 -31.30 21.77
N TRP A 23 6.92 -30.67 22.29
CA TRP A 23 7.04 -29.22 22.30
C TRP A 23 7.44 -28.72 20.91
N GLN A 24 6.60 -27.88 20.32
CA GLN A 24 6.93 -27.13 19.11
C GLN A 24 7.35 -25.71 19.49
N ASP A 25 8.59 -25.36 19.14
CA ASP A 25 9.16 -24.05 19.48
C ASP A 25 8.58 -22.94 18.60
N GLY A 26 8.22 -21.82 19.22
CA GLY A 26 7.66 -20.68 18.52
C GLY A 26 8.70 -19.82 17.81
N VAL A 27 8.24 -19.00 16.86
CA VAL A 27 9.09 -18.09 16.06
C VAL A 27 9.85 -17.12 16.96
N LEU A 28 9.18 -16.51 17.94
CA LEU A 28 9.81 -15.55 18.85
C LEU A 28 10.83 -16.23 19.77
N ALA A 29 10.49 -17.41 20.31
CA ALA A 29 11.40 -18.18 21.15
C ALA A 29 12.72 -18.47 20.41
N ARG A 30 12.62 -18.90 19.15
CA ARG A 30 13.78 -19.15 18.30
C ARG A 30 14.60 -17.90 17.98
N ILE A 31 13.95 -16.77 17.68
CA ILE A 31 14.62 -15.49 17.43
C ILE A 31 15.34 -15.02 18.69
N MET A 32 14.64 -14.98 19.83
CA MET A 32 15.21 -14.59 21.12
C MET A 32 16.42 -15.44 21.48
N ARG A 33 16.33 -16.77 21.33
CA ARG A 33 17.45 -17.68 21.59
C ARG A 33 18.66 -17.40 20.69
N THR A 34 18.42 -17.07 19.42
CA THR A 34 19.49 -16.77 18.47
C THR A 34 20.17 -15.43 18.80
N VAL A 35 19.37 -14.39 19.05
CA VAL A 35 19.85 -13.02 19.32
C VAL A 35 20.52 -12.93 20.70
N CYS A 36 19.96 -13.56 21.72
CA CYS A 36 20.49 -13.51 23.09
C CYS A 36 21.73 -14.39 23.28
N LYS A 37 21.97 -15.36 22.39
CA LYS A 37 23.19 -16.19 22.40
C LYS A 37 24.41 -15.43 21.85
N ASP A 38 24.19 -14.36 21.10
CA ASP A 38 25.27 -13.56 20.54
C ASP A 38 25.87 -12.64 21.61
N GLU A 39 27.10 -12.95 22.02
CA GLU A 39 27.88 -12.22 23.02
C GLU A 39 28.60 -10.98 22.46
N SER A 40 28.43 -10.65 21.18
CA SER A 40 29.02 -9.44 20.62
C SER A 40 28.55 -8.19 21.40
N PRO A 41 29.42 -7.19 21.56
CA PRO A 41 29.08 -5.96 22.29
C PRO A 41 28.10 -5.05 21.52
N ASP A 42 27.71 -5.44 20.30
CA ASP A 42 26.80 -4.69 19.46
C ASP A 42 25.39 -4.65 20.06
N GLN A 43 24.73 -3.49 19.94
CA GLN A 43 23.33 -3.34 20.32
C GLN A 43 22.43 -4.07 19.32
N LYS A 44 21.57 -4.93 19.82
CA LYS A 44 20.70 -5.83 19.06
C LYS A 44 19.24 -5.45 19.31
N TRP A 45 18.48 -5.26 18.25
CA TRP A 45 17.10 -4.80 18.33
C TRP A 45 16.16 -5.85 17.76
N ILE A 46 15.17 -6.24 18.54
CA ILE A 46 14.06 -7.09 18.10
C ILE A 46 12.84 -6.18 17.92
N LEU A 47 12.48 -5.95 16.66
CA LEU A 47 11.37 -5.09 16.27
C LEU A 47 10.09 -5.90 16.12
N PHE A 48 9.04 -5.49 16.83
CA PHE A 48 7.67 -5.92 16.67
C PHE A 48 6.88 -4.82 15.96
N ASP A 49 6.33 -5.11 14.80
CA ASP A 49 5.45 -4.21 14.05
C ASP A 49 4.04 -4.79 14.07
N GLY A 50 3.06 -3.97 14.44
CA GLY A 50 1.64 -4.32 14.44
C GLY A 50 0.96 -4.14 15.80
N PRO A 51 -0.38 -4.20 15.84
CA PRO A 51 -1.16 -3.96 17.04
C PRO A 51 -0.79 -4.82 18.25
N VAL A 52 -0.84 -4.19 19.44
CA VAL A 52 -0.68 -4.88 20.73
C VAL A 52 -2.04 -5.30 21.27
N ASP A 53 -2.19 -6.57 21.66
CA ASP A 53 -3.36 -7.07 22.40
C ASP A 53 -2.95 -7.65 23.76
N THR A 54 -3.95 -7.85 24.62
CA THR A 54 -3.75 -8.30 26.00
C THR A 54 -3.17 -9.70 26.11
N LEU A 55 -3.63 -10.67 25.30
CA LEU A 55 -3.35 -12.11 25.48
C LEU A 55 -1.85 -12.40 25.29
N TRP A 56 -1.42 -12.06 24.10
CA TRP A 56 -0.37 -11.11 23.89
C TRP A 56 0.78 -10.89 24.84
N ILE A 57 0.80 -9.61 25.15
CA ILE A 57 1.83 -8.91 25.87
C ILE A 57 1.94 -9.44 27.30
N GLU A 58 0.88 -10.10 27.80
CA GLU A 58 0.90 -10.80 29.09
C GLU A 58 2.02 -11.84 29.18
N SER A 59 2.24 -12.61 28.11
CA SER A 59 3.33 -13.61 28.07
C SER A 59 4.72 -12.97 28.01
N MET A 60 4.82 -11.66 27.73
CA MET A 60 6.07 -10.90 27.72
C MET A 60 6.28 -10.04 28.97
N ASN A 61 5.33 -10.01 29.90
CA ASN A 61 5.41 -9.13 31.06
C ASN A 61 6.70 -9.31 31.89
N THR A 62 7.18 -10.55 32.04
CA THR A 62 8.46 -10.87 32.74
C THR A 62 9.71 -10.55 31.91
N THR A 63 9.56 -10.42 30.60
CA THR A 63 10.64 -9.96 29.71
C THR A 63 10.73 -8.43 29.72
N LEU A 64 9.59 -7.76 29.84
CA LEU A 64 9.49 -6.30 29.82
C LEU A 64 9.85 -5.68 31.17
N ASP A 65 9.62 -6.38 32.29
CA ASP A 65 10.00 -5.91 33.63
C ASP A 65 11.52 -5.99 33.88
N ASP A 66 11.93 -5.74 35.13
CA ASP A 66 13.34 -5.74 35.54
C ASP A 66 14.00 -7.14 35.51
N ASN A 67 13.20 -8.21 35.45
CA ASN A 67 13.74 -9.57 35.38
C ASN A 67 14.36 -9.88 34.02
N LYS A 68 13.92 -9.19 32.96
CA LYS A 68 14.43 -9.35 31.58
C LYS A 68 14.49 -10.82 31.14
N LEU A 69 13.44 -11.58 31.47
CA LEU A 69 13.42 -13.03 31.27
C LEU A 69 12.13 -13.48 30.58
N LEU A 70 12.29 -14.08 29.41
CA LEU A 70 11.21 -14.74 28.68
C LEU A 70 10.99 -16.13 29.23
N THR A 71 9.79 -16.39 29.74
CA THR A 71 9.39 -17.71 30.25
C THR A 71 8.41 -18.33 29.26
N LEU A 72 8.81 -19.44 28.65
CA LEU A 72 7.96 -20.19 27.72
C LEU A 72 7.08 -21.17 28.50
N LEU A 73 5.97 -21.61 27.88
CA LEU A 73 5.08 -22.63 28.45
C LEU A 73 5.78 -23.98 28.64
N SER A 74 6.87 -24.24 27.91
CA SER A 74 7.76 -25.40 28.13
C SER A 74 8.52 -25.36 29.46
N GLY A 75 8.54 -24.21 30.15
CA GLY A 75 9.36 -23.95 31.31
C GLY A 75 10.77 -23.43 30.96
N GLU A 76 11.14 -23.34 29.68
CA GLU A 76 12.39 -22.72 29.26
C GLU A 76 12.42 -21.24 29.65
N ARG A 77 13.58 -20.79 30.12
CA ARG A 77 13.83 -19.42 30.54
C ARG A 77 14.96 -18.83 29.71
N ILE A 78 14.65 -17.82 28.92
CA ILE A 78 15.62 -17.11 28.08
C ILE A 78 15.87 -15.74 28.71
N ALA A 79 17.05 -15.55 29.28
CA ALA A 79 17.47 -14.25 29.81
C ALA A 79 17.90 -13.32 28.68
N MET A 80 17.41 -12.09 28.70
CA MET A 80 17.74 -11.06 27.73
C MET A 80 18.98 -10.28 28.20
N PRO A 81 20.11 -10.36 27.48
CA PRO A 81 21.31 -9.60 27.81
C PRO A 81 21.11 -8.08 27.70
N PRO A 82 21.92 -7.25 28.37
CA PRO A 82 21.79 -5.79 28.35
C PRO A 82 21.98 -5.16 26.96
N GLN A 83 22.66 -5.85 26.04
CA GLN A 83 22.82 -5.40 24.65
C GLN A 83 21.60 -5.69 23.76
N VAL A 84 20.59 -6.40 24.26
CA VAL A 84 19.37 -6.72 23.50
C VAL A 84 18.23 -5.80 23.94
N SER A 85 17.58 -5.14 22.99
CA SER A 85 16.44 -4.25 23.21
C SER A 85 15.23 -4.71 22.38
N LEU A 86 14.04 -4.56 22.94
CA LEU A 86 12.78 -4.82 22.26
C LEU A 86 12.16 -3.48 21.85
N LEU A 87 11.75 -3.36 20.59
CA LEU A 87 11.08 -2.16 20.06
C LEU A 87 9.71 -2.56 19.52
N PHE A 88 8.69 -1.80 19.88
CA PHE A 88 7.32 -2.00 19.44
C PHE A 88 6.89 -0.80 18.59
N GLU A 89 6.59 -1.06 17.33
CA GLU A 89 5.97 -0.10 16.41
C GLU A 89 4.47 -0.39 16.36
N VAL A 90 3.69 0.50 16.98
CA VAL A 90 2.26 0.35 17.18
C VAL A 90 1.55 1.63 16.80
N GLU A 91 0.37 1.53 16.19
CA GLU A 91 -0.48 2.68 15.90
C GLU A 91 -1.12 3.22 17.19
N ASP A 92 -1.67 2.33 18.01
CA ASP A 92 -2.26 2.66 19.30
C ASP A 92 -2.05 1.55 20.35
N LEU A 93 -2.24 1.92 21.62
CA LEU A 93 -2.16 1.04 22.78
C LEU A 93 -3.52 0.93 23.50
N SER A 94 -4.63 1.13 22.78
CA SER A 94 -5.98 1.15 23.38
C SER A 94 -6.37 -0.17 24.06
N GLN A 95 -5.76 -1.27 23.62
CA GLN A 95 -5.99 -2.62 24.15
C GLN A 95 -4.93 -3.04 25.19
N ALA A 96 -3.94 -2.19 25.50
CA ALA A 96 -2.90 -2.52 26.48
C ALA A 96 -3.28 -2.02 27.88
N SER A 97 -2.98 -2.81 28.92
CA SER A 97 -3.20 -2.37 30.30
C SER A 97 -2.18 -1.30 30.71
N PRO A 98 -2.54 -0.29 31.53
CA PRO A 98 -1.59 0.70 32.01
C PRO A 98 -0.37 0.09 32.74
N ALA A 99 -0.56 -1.05 33.41
CA ALA A 99 0.52 -1.77 34.11
C ALA A 99 1.51 -2.47 33.16
N THR A 100 1.08 -2.78 31.94
CA THR A 100 1.94 -3.28 30.87
C THR A 100 2.72 -2.14 30.24
N VAL A 101 2.02 -1.05 29.93
CA VAL A 101 2.59 0.16 29.30
C VAL A 101 3.65 0.80 30.19
N SER A 102 3.47 0.80 31.52
CA SER A 102 4.44 1.38 32.46
C SER A 102 5.83 0.71 32.48
N ARG A 103 5.96 -0.48 31.90
CA ARG A 103 7.22 -1.25 31.84
C ARG A 103 8.07 -0.89 30.61
N ALA A 104 7.53 -0.12 29.67
CA ALA A 104 8.19 0.24 28.43
C ALA A 104 8.40 1.76 28.34
N GLY A 105 9.53 2.16 27.75
CA GLY A 105 9.77 3.56 27.38
C GLY A 105 8.85 3.96 26.21
N MET A 106 8.09 5.03 26.39
CA MET A 106 7.15 5.52 25.37
C MET A 106 7.80 6.63 24.56
N ILE A 107 7.86 6.44 23.24
CA ILE A 107 8.26 7.47 22.29
C ILE A 107 7.04 7.77 21.42
N TYR A 108 6.45 8.94 21.62
CA TYR A 108 5.31 9.39 20.82
C TYR A 108 5.82 10.10 19.56
N LEU A 109 5.50 9.54 18.39
CA LEU A 109 5.75 10.18 17.11
C LEU A 109 4.46 10.86 16.63
N ASN A 110 4.48 12.18 16.52
CA ASN A 110 3.39 12.89 15.87
C ASN A 110 3.64 12.95 14.35
N VAL A 111 2.80 12.28 13.58
CA VAL A 111 2.88 12.26 12.10
C VAL A 111 2.69 13.65 11.51
N GLU A 112 1.92 14.51 12.19
CA GLU A 112 1.70 15.90 11.75
C GLU A 112 2.98 16.75 11.82
N ASP A 113 3.87 16.47 12.79
CA ASP A 113 5.13 17.21 12.96
C ASP A 113 6.15 16.83 11.88
N LEU A 114 6.17 15.56 11.46
CA LEU A 114 7.02 15.11 10.35
C LEU A 114 6.49 15.66 9.01
N GLY A 115 5.18 15.61 8.82
CA GLY A 115 4.50 16.06 7.61
C GLY A 115 4.95 15.34 6.35
N TRP A 116 4.58 15.90 5.19
CA TRP A 116 4.89 15.32 3.87
C TRP A 116 6.16 15.89 3.23
N ARG A 117 6.73 16.96 3.80
CA ARG A 117 7.88 17.70 3.26
C ARG A 117 9.19 16.88 3.22
N PRO A 118 9.54 16.08 4.24
CA PRO A 118 10.73 15.23 4.17
C PRO A 118 10.63 14.17 3.06
N TYR A 119 9.44 13.58 2.91
CA TYR A 119 9.17 12.58 1.88
C TYR A 119 9.34 13.16 0.47
N ILE A 120 8.70 14.31 0.18
CA ILE A 120 8.79 14.92 -1.16
C ILE A 120 10.22 15.39 -1.47
N THR A 121 10.96 15.88 -0.46
CA THR A 121 12.35 16.31 -0.63
C THR A 121 13.24 15.13 -1.02
N SER A 122 13.06 13.99 -0.35
CA SER A 122 13.76 12.74 -0.73
C SER A 122 13.41 12.30 -2.16
N TRP A 123 12.13 12.37 -2.53
CA TRP A 123 11.67 12.04 -3.89
C TRP A 123 12.23 12.99 -4.97
N LEU A 124 12.35 14.29 -4.66
CA LEU A 124 12.96 15.27 -5.57
C LEU A 124 14.46 15.00 -5.76
N ASN A 125 15.17 14.61 -4.71
CA ASN A 125 16.59 14.27 -4.77
C ASN A 125 16.89 13.03 -5.63
N GLN A 126 15.88 12.18 -5.88
CA GLN A 126 16.00 11.02 -6.78
C GLN A 126 15.85 11.40 -8.26
N LYS A 127 15.46 12.64 -8.59
CA LYS A 127 15.29 13.08 -9.98
C LYS A 127 16.64 13.33 -10.64
N THR A 128 16.94 12.50 -11.64
CA THR A 128 18.21 12.54 -12.38
C THR A 128 18.20 13.52 -13.55
N VAL A 129 17.02 13.90 -14.04
CA VAL A 129 16.86 14.80 -15.18
C VAL A 129 17.21 16.24 -14.78
N PRO A 130 18.21 16.89 -15.41
CA PRO A 130 18.62 18.25 -15.05
C PRO A 130 17.48 19.26 -15.14
N GLY A 131 17.35 20.14 -14.14
CA GLY A 131 16.32 21.19 -14.09
C GLY A 131 14.89 20.72 -13.80
N MET A 132 14.61 19.41 -13.83
CA MET A 132 13.31 18.84 -13.52
C MET A 132 12.94 19.07 -12.05
N ALA A 133 13.87 18.80 -11.13
CA ALA A 133 13.65 18.96 -9.69
C ALA A 133 13.30 20.42 -9.35
N ASP A 134 14.03 21.40 -9.89
CA ASP A 134 13.79 22.82 -9.64
C ASP A 134 12.41 23.28 -10.14
N MET A 135 11.97 22.75 -11.28
CA MET A 135 10.64 23.03 -11.81
C MET A 135 9.54 22.39 -10.96
N LEU A 136 9.75 21.15 -10.53
CA LEU A 136 8.83 20.43 -9.65
C LEU A 136 8.70 21.11 -8.29
N VAL A 137 9.79 21.60 -7.70
CA VAL A 137 9.75 22.37 -6.43
C VAL A 137 8.79 23.56 -6.56
N LYS A 138 8.92 24.35 -7.63
CA LYS A 138 8.03 25.51 -7.86
C LYS A 138 6.57 25.10 -7.98
N LEU A 139 6.28 24.00 -8.67
CA LEU A 139 4.91 23.50 -8.83
C LEU A 139 4.36 22.93 -7.51
N ILE A 140 5.17 22.18 -6.76
CA ILE A 140 4.81 21.63 -5.46
C ILE A 140 4.46 22.75 -4.49
N ASP A 141 5.30 23.78 -4.39
CA ASP A 141 5.07 24.92 -3.51
C ASP A 141 3.84 25.74 -3.93
N LYS A 142 3.57 25.82 -5.24
CA LYS A 142 2.39 26.52 -5.77
C LYS A 142 1.08 25.81 -5.48
N TYR A 143 1.02 24.48 -5.65
CA TYR A 143 -0.24 23.73 -5.65
C TYR A 143 -0.45 22.82 -4.43
N MET A 144 0.57 22.04 -4.05
CA MET A 144 0.42 20.84 -3.19
C MET A 144 -0.27 21.14 -1.86
N GLU A 145 0.25 22.10 -1.10
CA GLU A 145 -0.28 22.44 0.23
C GLU A 145 -1.74 22.89 0.15
N SER A 146 -2.06 23.74 -0.82
CA SER A 146 -3.41 24.27 -1.01
C SER A 146 -4.41 23.20 -1.45
N CYS A 147 -4.00 22.25 -2.29
CA CYS A 147 -4.85 21.13 -2.71
C CYS A 147 -5.14 20.18 -1.55
N LEU A 148 -4.11 19.83 -0.76
CA LEU A 148 -4.25 18.97 0.42
C LEU A 148 -5.20 19.60 1.45
N GLU A 149 -5.05 20.91 1.71
CA GLU A 149 -5.87 21.61 2.69
C GLU A 149 -7.31 21.80 2.19
N TYR A 150 -7.50 22.12 0.91
CA TYR A 150 -8.84 22.23 0.33
C TYR A 150 -9.59 20.91 0.41
N LYS A 151 -8.94 19.80 0.05
CA LYS A 151 -9.48 18.43 0.19
C LYS A 151 -9.93 18.17 1.62
N ARG A 152 -9.05 18.43 2.60
CA ARG A 152 -9.31 18.18 4.03
C ARG A 152 -10.52 18.94 4.56
N LEU A 153 -10.71 20.19 4.12
CA LEU A 153 -11.75 21.08 4.65
C LEU A 153 -13.10 20.97 3.92
N ASN A 154 -13.10 20.65 2.62
CA ASN A 154 -14.29 20.85 1.77
C ASN A 154 -14.81 19.58 1.09
N CYS A 155 -13.99 18.53 1.02
CA CYS A 155 -14.31 17.32 0.26
C CYS A 155 -14.57 16.13 1.20
N ARG A 156 -15.20 15.09 0.65
CA ARG A 156 -15.48 13.82 1.35
C ARG A 156 -14.91 12.66 0.55
N GLU A 157 -14.62 11.58 1.27
CA GLU A 157 -14.01 10.37 0.73
C GLU A 157 -14.73 9.14 1.30
N LEU A 158 -14.79 8.07 0.52
CA LEU A 158 -15.34 6.80 0.98
C LEU A 158 -14.43 6.12 2.01
N VAL A 159 -13.12 6.17 1.77
CA VAL A 159 -12.08 5.72 2.69
C VAL A 159 -11.17 6.93 2.97
N PRO A 160 -11.08 7.40 4.22
CA PRO A 160 -10.23 8.53 4.57
C PRO A 160 -8.78 8.28 4.17
N THR A 161 -8.13 9.29 3.59
CA THR A 161 -6.70 9.23 3.27
C THR A 161 -5.94 10.35 3.94
N ASP A 162 -4.80 10.02 4.54
CA ASP A 162 -3.93 11.02 5.15
C ASP A 162 -3.16 11.83 4.08
N ARG A 163 -2.60 12.97 4.51
CA ARG A 163 -1.89 13.90 3.62
C ARG A 163 -0.67 13.24 2.96
N LEU A 164 0.09 12.44 3.71
CA LEU A 164 1.28 11.77 3.19
C LEU A 164 0.90 10.69 2.17
N SER A 165 -0.18 9.94 2.38
CA SER A 165 -0.70 8.97 1.40
C SER A 165 -1.15 9.61 0.10
N CYS A 166 -1.75 10.81 0.17
CA CYS A 166 -2.07 11.60 -1.04
C CYS A 166 -0.80 11.99 -1.81
N VAL A 167 0.23 12.48 -1.09
CA VAL A 167 1.50 12.85 -1.70
C VAL A 167 2.22 11.62 -2.27
N ARG A 168 2.20 10.48 -1.58
CA ARG A 168 2.72 9.20 -2.09
C ARG A 168 1.99 8.73 -3.34
N SER A 169 0.68 8.91 -3.41
CA SER A 169 -0.12 8.58 -4.58
C SER A 169 0.24 9.48 -5.76
N PHE A 170 0.39 10.79 -5.52
CA PHE A 170 0.89 11.75 -6.50
C PHE A 170 2.27 11.36 -7.04
N THR A 171 3.27 11.12 -6.18
CA THR A 171 4.64 10.83 -6.60
C THR A 171 4.74 9.53 -7.38
N ARG A 172 4.06 8.45 -6.92
CA ARG A 172 4.03 7.16 -7.61
C ARG A 172 3.37 7.24 -8.99
N LEU A 173 2.27 8.00 -9.09
CA LEU A 173 1.57 8.21 -10.35
C LEU A 173 2.42 9.06 -11.31
N PHE A 174 3.06 10.10 -10.80
CA PHE A 174 3.96 10.95 -11.56
C PHE A 174 5.14 10.15 -12.11
N ASP A 175 5.80 9.33 -11.29
CA ASP A 175 6.91 8.49 -11.75
C ASP A 175 6.47 7.44 -12.76
N SER A 176 5.19 7.06 -12.73
CA SER A 176 4.61 6.12 -13.67
C SER A 176 4.28 6.73 -15.04
N LEU A 177 3.95 8.01 -15.08
CA LEU A 177 3.40 8.69 -16.26
C LEU A 177 4.35 9.71 -16.87
N ALA A 178 5.11 10.46 -16.06
CA ALA A 178 6.05 11.47 -16.53
C ALA A 178 7.39 10.84 -16.98
N THR A 179 7.31 9.96 -17.98
CA THR A 179 8.45 9.23 -18.55
C THR A 179 8.84 9.80 -19.92
N PRO A 180 10.06 9.49 -20.42
CA PRO A 180 10.47 9.87 -21.77
C PRO A 180 9.52 9.36 -22.86
N GLU A 181 8.93 8.17 -22.69
CA GLU A 181 7.94 7.60 -23.61
C GLU A 181 6.66 8.44 -23.72
N HIS A 182 6.33 9.17 -22.65
CA HIS A 182 5.22 10.11 -22.60
C HIS A 182 5.65 11.57 -22.86
N GLY A 183 6.79 11.76 -23.54
CA GLY A 183 7.30 13.05 -24.01
C GLY A 183 7.96 13.91 -22.93
N VAL A 184 8.20 13.38 -21.74
CA VAL A 184 9.00 14.05 -20.70
C VAL A 184 10.48 13.75 -20.94
N ALA A 185 10.98 14.20 -22.10
CA ALA A 185 12.35 14.03 -22.53
C ALA A 185 12.98 15.41 -22.81
N PRO A 186 14.11 15.78 -22.18
CA PRO A 186 14.79 17.05 -22.45
C PRO A 186 15.23 17.22 -23.91
N GLU A 187 15.40 16.09 -24.62
CA GLU A 187 15.81 16.01 -26.01
C GLU A 187 14.76 16.56 -26.98
N ASP A 188 13.47 16.56 -26.59
CA ASP A 188 12.35 17.04 -27.41
C ASP A 188 12.25 18.58 -27.47
N GLY A 189 13.18 19.27 -26.82
CA GLY A 189 13.26 20.72 -26.70
C GLY A 189 12.73 21.23 -25.36
N GLN A 190 13.33 22.31 -24.85
CA GLN A 190 13.06 22.84 -23.51
C GLN A 190 11.59 23.25 -23.31
N GLU A 191 10.97 23.86 -24.32
CA GLU A 191 9.56 24.27 -24.27
C GLU A 191 8.63 23.06 -24.17
N ALA A 192 8.83 22.07 -25.05
CA ALA A 192 8.07 20.82 -25.06
C ALA A 192 8.16 20.08 -23.72
N PHE A 193 9.38 19.92 -23.24
CA PHE A 193 9.68 19.29 -21.95
C PHE A 193 8.95 20.00 -20.81
N THR A 194 9.05 21.33 -20.75
CA THR A 194 8.42 22.15 -19.71
C THR A 194 6.90 22.00 -19.74
N THR A 195 6.29 22.13 -20.92
CA THR A 195 4.83 22.02 -21.07
C THR A 195 4.31 20.64 -20.65
N LEU A 196 4.94 19.56 -21.13
CA LEU A 196 4.49 18.21 -20.79
C LEU A 196 4.74 17.86 -19.32
N LEU A 197 5.86 18.31 -18.74
CA LEU A 197 6.13 18.13 -17.31
C LEU A 197 5.05 18.78 -16.45
N GLU A 198 4.66 20.02 -16.78
CA GLU A 198 3.60 20.73 -16.07
C GLU A 198 2.23 20.07 -16.25
N MET A 199 1.91 19.61 -17.46
CA MET A 199 0.65 18.90 -17.73
C MET A 199 0.57 17.58 -16.94
N TRP A 200 1.63 16.78 -16.96
CA TRP A 200 1.69 15.54 -16.18
C TRP A 200 1.68 15.79 -14.67
N PHE A 201 2.34 16.86 -14.21
CA PHE A 201 2.26 17.30 -12.82
C PHE A 201 0.81 17.57 -12.42
N LEU A 202 0.08 18.37 -13.19
CA LEU A 202 -1.31 18.71 -12.91
C LEU A 202 -2.23 17.48 -12.98
N PHE A 203 -2.04 16.60 -13.96
CA PHE A 203 -2.79 15.34 -14.06
C PHE A 203 -2.58 14.47 -12.81
N CYS A 204 -1.32 14.27 -12.43
CA CYS A 204 -0.98 13.44 -11.27
C CYS A 204 -1.43 14.08 -9.96
N LEU A 205 -1.47 15.41 -9.87
CA LEU A 205 -1.99 16.13 -8.71
C LEU A 205 -3.50 15.91 -8.55
N ILE A 206 -4.26 16.01 -9.65
CA ILE A 206 -5.71 15.76 -9.67
C ILE A 206 -6.00 14.32 -9.22
N TRP A 207 -5.31 13.34 -9.78
CA TRP A 207 -5.58 11.92 -9.47
C TRP A 207 -4.95 11.45 -8.16
N GLY A 208 -3.80 11.98 -7.78
CA GLY A 208 -3.10 11.63 -6.55
C GLY A 208 -3.79 12.16 -5.29
N ILE A 209 -4.40 13.36 -5.37
CA ILE A 209 -5.12 13.97 -4.24
C ILE A 209 -6.64 13.74 -4.37
N GLY A 210 -7.18 14.00 -5.56
CA GLY A 210 -8.62 14.01 -5.83
C GLY A 210 -9.21 12.65 -6.26
N GLY A 211 -8.38 11.65 -6.54
CA GLY A 211 -8.85 10.35 -7.06
C GLY A 211 -9.79 9.60 -6.11
N THR A 212 -9.62 9.79 -4.81
CA THR A 212 -10.37 9.16 -3.71
C THR A 212 -11.64 9.92 -3.29
N LEU A 213 -11.86 11.10 -3.88
CA LEU A 213 -13.04 11.93 -3.58
C LEU A 213 -14.32 11.29 -4.15
N ASP A 214 -15.42 11.50 -3.42
CA ASP A 214 -16.77 11.22 -3.92
C ASP A 214 -17.19 12.20 -5.03
N GLU A 215 -18.38 12.00 -5.61
CA GLU A 215 -18.83 12.78 -6.76
C GLU A 215 -18.97 14.28 -6.46
N ASP A 216 -19.48 14.63 -5.28
CA ASP A 216 -19.61 16.03 -4.82
C ASP A 216 -18.23 16.65 -4.56
N GLY A 217 -17.34 15.91 -3.88
CA GLY A 217 -15.96 16.29 -3.65
C GLY A 217 -15.21 16.55 -4.95
N ARG A 218 -15.40 15.73 -5.98
CA ARG A 218 -14.81 15.94 -7.32
C ARG A 218 -15.30 17.22 -7.99
N LYS A 219 -16.59 17.56 -7.89
CA LYS A 219 -17.14 18.82 -8.44
C LYS A 219 -16.56 20.06 -7.75
N LYS A 220 -16.44 20.03 -6.43
CA LYS A 220 -15.80 21.11 -5.64
C LYS A 220 -14.32 21.23 -5.98
N PHE A 221 -13.62 20.11 -6.02
CA PHE A 221 -12.19 20.08 -6.33
C PHE A 221 -11.90 20.54 -7.77
N ASP A 222 -12.75 20.18 -8.73
CA ASP A 222 -12.71 20.70 -10.11
C ASP A 222 -12.75 22.23 -10.13
N THR A 223 -13.75 22.82 -9.47
CA THR A 223 -13.89 24.28 -9.40
C THR A 223 -12.64 24.94 -8.80
N PHE A 224 -12.15 24.40 -7.69
CA PHE A 224 -10.92 24.88 -7.05
C PHE A 224 -9.68 24.77 -7.97
N MET A 225 -9.51 23.66 -8.68
CA MET A 225 -8.38 23.48 -9.59
C MET A 225 -8.43 24.46 -10.76
N ARG A 226 -9.63 24.75 -11.29
CA ARG A 226 -9.83 25.72 -12.37
C ARG A 226 -9.56 27.15 -11.97
N GLU A 227 -9.87 27.52 -10.72
CA GLU A 227 -9.48 28.82 -10.17
C GLU A 227 -7.96 28.96 -10.01
N LYS A 228 -7.27 27.85 -9.73
CA LYS A 228 -5.80 27.81 -9.58
C LYS A 228 -5.05 27.76 -10.91
N ASP A 229 -5.62 27.13 -11.94
CA ASP A 229 -5.00 26.99 -13.25
C ASP A 229 -6.04 26.98 -14.37
N ALA A 230 -5.93 27.93 -15.31
CA ALA A 230 -6.89 28.10 -16.40
C ALA A 230 -6.62 27.21 -17.63
N ARG A 231 -5.62 26.32 -17.59
CA ARG A 231 -5.23 25.48 -18.73
C ARG A 231 -6.15 24.28 -18.98
N TYR A 232 -7.06 23.98 -18.05
CA TYR A 232 -8.02 22.89 -18.20
C TYR A 232 -9.11 23.26 -19.22
N PRO A 233 -9.51 22.33 -20.13
CA PRO A 233 -10.64 22.58 -21.02
C PRO A 233 -11.94 22.81 -20.23
N SER A 234 -12.85 23.65 -20.73
CA SER A 234 -13.98 24.19 -19.95
C SER A 234 -15.28 23.39 -20.00
N ALA A 235 -15.37 22.31 -20.79
CA ALA A 235 -16.65 21.65 -21.08
C ALA A 235 -17.13 20.72 -19.94
N ASP A 236 -16.21 19.95 -19.35
CA ASP A 236 -16.49 18.94 -18.33
C ASP A 236 -15.61 19.14 -17.09
N THR A 237 -15.63 18.21 -16.13
CA THR A 237 -14.72 18.29 -14.97
C THR A 237 -13.26 17.98 -15.36
N VAL A 238 -12.29 18.45 -14.59
CA VAL A 238 -10.86 18.16 -14.78
C VAL A 238 -10.55 16.66 -14.78
N PHE A 239 -11.42 15.83 -14.21
CA PHE A 239 -11.29 14.37 -14.22
C PHE A 239 -11.68 13.74 -15.56
N GLU A 240 -12.36 14.47 -16.45
CA GLU A 240 -12.78 13.98 -17.77
C GLU A 240 -11.70 14.11 -18.86
N TYR A 241 -10.53 14.64 -18.48
CA TYR A 241 -9.43 14.89 -19.41
C TYR A 241 -8.17 14.08 -19.06
N PHE A 242 -7.39 13.75 -20.09
CA PHE A 242 -6.06 13.16 -19.98
C PHE A 242 -5.07 13.91 -20.85
N VAL A 243 -3.77 13.74 -20.57
CA VAL A 243 -2.69 14.35 -21.34
C VAL A 243 -2.38 13.46 -22.55
N GLU A 244 -2.46 14.00 -23.78
CA GLU A 244 -2.01 13.32 -24.99
C GLU A 244 -0.59 13.81 -25.35
N PRO A 245 0.47 13.02 -25.12
CA PRO A 245 1.86 13.45 -25.29
C PRO A 245 2.20 13.95 -26.69
N LYS A 246 1.63 13.29 -27.71
CA LYS A 246 1.94 13.58 -29.12
C LYS A 246 1.43 14.96 -29.54
N GLN A 247 0.28 15.35 -29.01
CA GLN A 247 -0.37 16.62 -29.36
C GLN A 247 -0.13 17.70 -28.29
N ARG A 248 0.45 17.34 -27.14
CA ARG A 248 0.76 18.22 -26.00
C ARG A 248 -0.47 19.01 -25.53
N GLN A 249 -1.61 18.33 -25.50
CA GLN A 249 -2.90 18.92 -25.12
C GLN A 249 -3.74 17.98 -24.27
N TRP A 250 -4.72 18.57 -23.59
CA TRP A 250 -5.74 17.83 -22.86
C TRP A 250 -6.76 17.26 -23.85
N MET A 251 -7.01 15.96 -23.78
CA MET A 251 -8.03 15.27 -24.57
C MET A 251 -9.10 14.65 -23.67
N THR A 252 -10.33 14.55 -24.16
CA THR A 252 -11.44 13.93 -23.41
C THR A 252 -11.29 12.42 -23.38
N TRP A 253 -11.62 11.76 -22.27
CA TRP A 253 -11.68 10.30 -22.22
C TRP A 253 -12.68 9.70 -23.22
N GLU A 254 -13.70 10.47 -23.60
CA GLU A 254 -14.66 10.09 -24.65
C GLU A 254 -13.95 9.78 -25.98
N SER A 255 -12.87 10.48 -26.31
CA SER A 255 -12.07 10.21 -27.52
C SER A 255 -11.42 8.82 -27.55
N LYS A 256 -11.27 8.16 -26.40
CA LYS A 256 -10.76 6.78 -26.27
C LYS A 256 -11.86 5.73 -26.43
N LEU A 257 -13.13 6.12 -26.44
CA LEU A 257 -14.24 5.21 -26.68
C LEU A 257 -14.47 5.02 -28.18
N SER A 258 -14.63 3.77 -28.59
CA SER A 258 -15.12 3.47 -29.93
C SER A 258 -16.62 3.70 -29.99
N SER A 259 -17.07 4.57 -30.91
CA SER A 259 -18.49 4.81 -31.18
C SER A 259 -19.23 3.57 -31.72
N THR A 260 -18.50 2.53 -32.11
CA THR A 260 -19.04 1.30 -32.71
C THR A 260 -18.61 0.06 -31.90
N TYR A 261 -18.66 0.12 -30.57
CA TYR A 261 -18.36 -1.06 -29.76
C TYR A 261 -19.35 -2.19 -30.06
N ARG A 262 -18.81 -3.35 -30.42
CA ARG A 262 -19.55 -4.62 -30.53
C ARG A 262 -18.79 -5.68 -29.74
N PRO A 263 -19.45 -6.39 -28.81
CA PRO A 263 -18.84 -7.52 -28.14
C PRO A 263 -18.34 -8.52 -29.18
N PRO A 264 -17.13 -9.11 -29.01
CA PRO A 264 -16.65 -10.13 -29.92
C PRO A 264 -17.66 -11.29 -30.00
N PRO A 265 -17.91 -11.84 -31.20
CA PRO A 265 -18.77 -13.01 -31.36
C PRO A 265 -18.33 -14.13 -30.41
N GLU A 266 -19.29 -14.87 -29.84
CA GLU A 266 -19.04 -16.01 -28.93
C GLU A 266 -18.49 -15.65 -27.54
N THR A 267 -18.39 -14.37 -27.18
CA THR A 267 -18.05 -13.97 -25.79
C THR A 267 -19.23 -14.32 -24.86
N PRO A 268 -19.02 -15.12 -23.80
CA PRO A 268 -20.08 -15.42 -22.82
C PRO A 268 -20.61 -14.13 -22.20
N PHE A 269 -21.93 -14.04 -21.99
CA PHE A 269 -22.58 -12.82 -21.50
C PHE A 269 -21.93 -12.26 -20.22
N PHE A 270 -21.57 -13.13 -19.27
CA PHE A 270 -20.92 -12.75 -18.02
C PHE A 270 -19.48 -12.21 -18.16
N LYS A 271 -18.87 -12.31 -19.34
CA LYS A 271 -17.55 -11.74 -19.66
C LYS A 271 -17.63 -10.47 -20.53
N ILE A 272 -18.80 -10.09 -21.00
CA ILE A 272 -18.95 -8.89 -21.84
C ILE A 272 -18.81 -7.66 -20.94
N LEU A 273 -17.72 -6.92 -21.11
CA LEU A 273 -17.52 -5.61 -20.51
C LEU A 273 -17.79 -4.54 -21.58
N VAL A 274 -18.76 -3.66 -21.34
CA VAL A 274 -18.96 -2.49 -22.21
C VAL A 274 -18.03 -1.37 -21.71
N PRO A 275 -17.09 -0.88 -22.53
CA PRO A 275 -16.24 0.23 -22.13
C PRO A 275 -17.08 1.50 -21.99
N THR A 276 -16.92 2.18 -20.86
CA THR A 276 -17.52 3.47 -20.52
C THR A 276 -16.40 4.45 -20.20
N ILE A 277 -16.71 5.74 -20.12
CA ILE A 277 -15.74 6.77 -19.74
C ILE A 277 -15.09 6.40 -18.39
N ASP A 278 -15.91 5.98 -17.42
CA ASP A 278 -15.44 5.55 -16.10
C ASP A 278 -14.50 4.35 -16.13
N THR A 279 -14.83 3.31 -16.91
CA THR A 279 -13.99 2.11 -16.95
C THR A 279 -12.66 2.40 -17.64
N VAL A 280 -12.67 3.19 -18.73
CA VAL A 280 -11.43 3.59 -19.43
C VAL A 280 -10.55 4.45 -18.53
N ARG A 281 -11.12 5.47 -17.91
CA ARG A 281 -10.41 6.42 -17.03
C ARG A 281 -9.79 5.74 -15.81
N ASN A 282 -10.59 4.98 -15.06
CA ASN A 282 -10.09 4.31 -13.85
C ASN A 282 -9.10 3.20 -14.21
N SER A 283 -9.32 2.48 -15.32
CA SER A 283 -8.37 1.49 -15.83
C SER A 283 -7.04 2.12 -16.21
N PHE A 284 -7.04 3.31 -16.85
CA PHE A 284 -5.81 4.02 -17.17
C PHE A 284 -4.98 4.34 -15.92
N VAL A 285 -5.58 4.94 -14.90
CA VAL A 285 -4.88 5.33 -13.67
C VAL A 285 -4.36 4.11 -12.92
N ALA A 286 -5.22 3.10 -12.71
CA ALA A 286 -4.84 1.88 -11.98
C ALA A 286 -3.77 1.08 -12.74
N SER A 287 -3.91 0.93 -14.06
CA SER A 287 -2.94 0.20 -14.88
C SER A 287 -1.59 0.90 -14.93
N SER A 288 -1.55 2.23 -14.94
CA SER A 288 -0.29 2.98 -14.91
C SER A 288 0.51 2.70 -13.64
N LEU A 289 -0.16 2.65 -12.49
CA LEU A 289 0.47 2.33 -11.20
C LEU A 289 0.92 0.86 -11.13
N VAL A 290 0.02 -0.07 -11.44
CA VAL A 290 0.31 -1.51 -11.34
C VAL A 290 1.35 -1.96 -12.37
N ARG A 291 1.39 -1.32 -13.55
CA ARG A 291 2.45 -1.55 -14.54
C ARG A 291 3.83 -1.24 -13.97
N ASN A 292 3.95 -0.30 -13.04
CA ASN A 292 5.19 0.05 -12.35
C ASN A 292 5.33 -0.57 -10.96
N PHE A 293 4.59 -1.66 -10.67
CA PHE A 293 4.66 -2.39 -9.39
C PHE A 293 4.28 -1.54 -8.17
N ASN A 294 3.48 -0.49 -8.37
CA ASN A 294 2.88 0.25 -7.27
C ASN A 294 1.59 -0.43 -6.82
N HIS A 295 1.53 -0.83 -5.54
CA HIS A 295 0.31 -1.32 -4.92
C HIS A 295 -0.80 -0.26 -5.01
N THR A 296 -1.96 -0.66 -5.51
CA THR A 296 -3.08 0.23 -5.81
C THR A 296 -4.37 -0.33 -5.25
N MET A 297 -5.12 0.50 -4.52
CA MET A 297 -6.42 0.13 -3.97
C MET A 297 -7.53 0.81 -4.79
N VAL A 298 -8.51 0.03 -5.24
CA VAL A 298 -9.69 0.54 -5.95
C VAL A 298 -10.90 0.38 -5.04
N VAL A 299 -11.44 1.50 -4.59
CA VAL A 299 -12.57 1.54 -3.63
C VAL A 299 -13.82 2.03 -4.35
N GLY A 300 -14.98 1.50 -3.97
CA GLY A 300 -16.27 1.94 -4.46
C GLY A 300 -17.40 1.03 -3.98
N ASN A 301 -18.64 1.42 -4.25
CA ASN A 301 -19.83 0.65 -3.84
C ASN A 301 -19.88 -0.74 -4.48
N VAL A 302 -20.68 -1.63 -3.90
CA VAL A 302 -20.93 -2.97 -4.46
C VAL A 302 -21.63 -2.84 -5.81
N GLY A 303 -21.25 -3.67 -6.79
CA GLY A 303 -21.91 -3.72 -8.10
C GLY A 303 -21.47 -2.66 -9.13
N VAL A 304 -20.47 -1.81 -8.83
CA VAL A 304 -19.99 -0.78 -9.78
C VAL A 304 -18.92 -1.27 -10.77
N GLY A 305 -18.75 -2.58 -10.92
CA GLY A 305 -17.81 -3.16 -11.90
C GLY A 305 -16.33 -3.14 -11.52
N LYS A 306 -15.96 -2.89 -10.24
CA LYS A 306 -14.56 -2.86 -9.77
C LYS A 306 -13.77 -4.11 -10.15
N THR A 307 -14.31 -5.28 -9.78
CA THR A 307 -13.71 -6.59 -10.08
C THR A 307 -13.53 -6.79 -11.58
N MET A 308 -14.50 -6.37 -12.40
CA MET A 308 -14.38 -6.50 -13.87
C MET A 308 -13.29 -5.61 -14.46
N ILE A 309 -13.15 -4.36 -13.97
CA ILE A 309 -12.09 -3.44 -14.40
C ILE A 309 -10.72 -4.05 -14.09
N ILE A 310 -10.53 -4.55 -12.86
CA ILE A 310 -9.25 -5.13 -12.44
C ILE A 310 -8.98 -6.43 -13.21
N GLN A 311 -9.98 -7.30 -13.39
CA GLN A 311 -9.85 -8.52 -14.18
C GLN A 311 -9.38 -8.21 -15.61
N SER A 312 -10.03 -7.26 -16.29
CA SER A 312 -9.63 -6.81 -17.63
C SER A 312 -8.20 -6.26 -17.64
N MET A 313 -7.78 -5.60 -16.58
CA MET A 313 -6.42 -5.11 -16.43
C MET A 313 -5.41 -6.24 -16.26
N LEU A 314 -5.71 -7.26 -15.45
CA LEU A 314 -4.89 -8.44 -15.25
C LEU A 314 -4.72 -9.24 -16.55
N ASP A 315 -5.79 -9.37 -17.34
CA ASP A 315 -5.76 -10.04 -18.65
C ASP A 315 -4.89 -9.27 -19.67
N SER A 316 -4.71 -7.96 -19.48
CA SER A 316 -3.87 -7.09 -20.32
C SER A 316 -2.41 -7.00 -19.86
N LEU A 317 -2.01 -7.76 -18.83
CA LEU A 317 -0.63 -7.73 -18.33
C LEU A 317 0.34 -8.31 -19.37
N PRO A 318 1.56 -7.76 -19.47
CA PRO A 318 2.58 -8.33 -20.36
C PRO A 318 3.01 -9.74 -19.94
N SER A 319 3.58 -10.50 -20.88
CA SER A 319 3.86 -11.94 -20.73
C SER A 319 4.90 -12.29 -19.67
N ASP A 320 5.75 -11.33 -19.26
CA ASP A 320 6.73 -11.42 -18.19
C ASP A 320 6.09 -11.35 -16.79
N ARG A 321 4.77 -11.18 -16.72
CA ARG A 321 4.00 -11.10 -15.47
C ARG A 321 3.05 -12.28 -15.31
N ALA A 322 2.85 -12.65 -14.06
CA ALA A 322 1.83 -13.60 -13.63
C ALA A 322 0.80 -12.84 -12.80
N SER A 323 -0.46 -13.27 -12.85
CA SER A 323 -1.51 -12.75 -11.99
C SER A 323 -2.03 -13.85 -11.06
N MET A 324 -2.45 -13.45 -9.87
CA MET A 324 -3.22 -14.30 -8.97
C MET A 324 -4.42 -13.53 -8.42
N ILE A 325 -5.50 -14.26 -8.16
CA ILE A 325 -6.73 -13.69 -7.61
C ILE A 325 -6.98 -14.37 -6.28
N ILE A 326 -7.18 -13.56 -5.24
CA ILE A 326 -7.46 -13.96 -3.87
C ILE A 326 -8.80 -13.31 -3.51
N ASN A 327 -9.79 -14.13 -3.19
CA ASN A 327 -11.11 -13.62 -2.79
C ASN A 327 -11.22 -13.73 -1.27
N PHE A 328 -11.44 -12.61 -0.60
CA PHE A 328 -11.68 -12.61 0.83
C PHE A 328 -13.13 -12.93 1.16
N SER A 329 -13.31 -13.56 2.30
CA SER A 329 -14.61 -13.90 2.87
C SER A 329 -14.56 -13.66 4.37
N ALA A 330 -15.72 -13.69 5.03
CA ALA A 330 -15.80 -13.59 6.48
C ALA A 330 -15.03 -14.70 7.22
N GLN A 331 -14.74 -15.83 6.57
CA GLN A 331 -14.02 -16.98 7.14
C GLN A 331 -12.53 -16.99 6.79
N THR A 332 -12.03 -16.02 6.01
CA THR A 332 -10.62 -15.96 5.66
C THR A 332 -9.78 -15.72 6.91
N THR A 333 -8.83 -16.61 7.19
CA THR A 333 -7.84 -16.55 8.27
C THR A 333 -6.43 -16.30 7.72
N SER A 334 -5.48 -15.87 8.55
CA SER A 334 -4.07 -15.68 8.15
C SER A 334 -3.50 -16.96 7.53
N ASN A 335 -3.77 -18.12 8.13
CA ASN A 335 -3.30 -19.41 7.62
C ASN A 335 -3.89 -19.74 6.26
N SER A 336 -5.21 -19.56 6.07
CA SER A 336 -5.86 -19.82 4.78
C SER A 336 -5.34 -18.88 3.67
N LEU A 337 -5.00 -17.63 4.04
CA LEU A 337 -4.41 -16.67 3.11
C LEU A 337 -2.99 -17.08 2.74
N GLN A 338 -2.17 -17.46 3.72
CA GLN A 338 -0.82 -17.97 3.49
C GLN A 338 -0.84 -19.20 2.58
N ASP A 339 -1.67 -20.19 2.86
CA ASP A 339 -1.83 -21.40 2.04
C ASP A 339 -2.25 -21.06 0.60
N THR A 340 -3.16 -20.09 0.44
CA THR A 340 -3.59 -19.63 -0.88
C THR A 340 -2.46 -18.96 -1.66
N ILE A 341 -1.62 -18.18 -0.98
CA ILE A 341 -0.47 -17.51 -1.60
C ILE A 341 0.60 -18.54 -1.96
N GLU A 342 1.03 -19.36 -1.00
CA GLU A 342 2.07 -20.38 -1.18
C GLU A 342 1.67 -21.42 -2.24
N GLY A 343 0.40 -21.82 -2.29
CA GLY A 343 -0.11 -22.78 -3.28
C GLY A 343 -0.07 -22.26 -4.72
N ARG A 344 0.11 -20.96 -4.93
CA ARG A 344 0.27 -20.33 -6.26
C ARG A 344 1.72 -20.00 -6.60
N LEU A 345 2.64 -20.16 -5.65
CA LEU A 345 4.06 -19.93 -5.80
C LEU A 345 4.83 -21.26 -5.95
N GLU A 346 6.00 -21.20 -6.56
CA GLU A 346 6.94 -22.32 -6.61
C GLU A 346 7.94 -22.22 -5.47
N LYS A 347 8.10 -23.31 -4.73
CA LYS A 347 9.16 -23.43 -3.72
C LYS A 347 10.51 -23.64 -4.41
N ARG A 348 11.41 -22.65 -4.30
CA ARG A 348 12.75 -22.69 -4.93
C ARG A 348 13.77 -23.33 -4.01
N THR A 349 13.82 -22.89 -2.76
CA THR A 349 14.69 -23.42 -1.70
C THR A 349 13.93 -23.45 -0.37
N LYS A 350 14.55 -23.93 0.70
CA LYS A 350 13.89 -24.02 2.02
C LYS A 350 13.52 -22.61 2.49
N GLY A 351 12.21 -22.32 2.50
CA GLY A 351 11.66 -21.04 2.96
C GLY A 351 11.64 -19.94 1.90
N VAL A 352 11.96 -20.23 0.63
CA VAL A 352 11.92 -19.23 -0.45
C VAL A 352 10.91 -19.65 -1.50
N PHE A 353 9.87 -18.83 -1.65
CA PHE A 353 8.81 -18.97 -2.63
C PHE A 353 8.97 -17.91 -3.72
N ALA A 354 8.78 -18.30 -4.97
CA ALA A 354 8.86 -17.38 -6.10
C ALA A 354 7.76 -17.71 -7.13
N PRO A 355 7.29 -16.72 -7.90
CA PRO A 355 6.33 -16.98 -8.96
C PRO A 355 6.91 -17.94 -10.02
N ALA A 356 6.02 -18.74 -10.60
CA ALA A 356 6.41 -19.71 -11.60
C ALA A 356 7.15 -19.07 -12.80
N GLY A 357 8.21 -19.73 -13.27
CA GLY A 357 8.98 -19.27 -14.42
C GLY A 357 9.74 -17.95 -14.22
N GLY A 358 9.95 -17.50 -12.97
CA GLY A 358 10.69 -16.26 -12.68
C GLY A 358 9.96 -14.98 -13.08
N LYS A 359 8.65 -15.07 -13.32
CA LYS A 359 7.81 -13.91 -13.66
C LYS A 359 7.62 -13.00 -12.44
N LYS A 360 7.23 -11.75 -12.69
CA LYS A 360 6.77 -10.86 -11.62
C LYS A 360 5.28 -11.08 -11.36
N LEU A 361 4.89 -11.18 -10.09
CA LEU A 361 3.52 -11.49 -9.70
C LEU A 361 2.71 -10.23 -9.39
N VAL A 362 1.49 -10.18 -9.90
CA VAL A 362 0.46 -9.20 -9.54
C VAL A 362 -0.66 -9.94 -8.81
N ALA A 363 -0.79 -9.70 -7.51
CA ALA A 363 -1.87 -10.24 -6.71
C ALA A 363 -3.05 -9.27 -6.69
N PHE A 364 -4.23 -9.75 -7.11
CA PHE A 364 -5.49 -9.05 -6.93
C PHE A 364 -6.23 -9.67 -5.74
N ILE A 365 -6.61 -8.82 -4.80
CA ILE A 365 -7.37 -9.19 -3.62
C ILE A 365 -8.74 -8.54 -3.75
N ASP A 366 -9.77 -9.37 -3.93
CA ASP A 366 -11.16 -8.90 -3.97
C ASP A 366 -11.75 -8.91 -2.56
N ASP A 367 -12.68 -7.97 -2.31
CA ASP A 367 -13.41 -7.84 -1.05
C ASP A 367 -12.51 -7.72 0.21
N LEU A 368 -11.49 -6.88 0.13
CA LEU A 368 -10.47 -6.66 1.18
C LEU A 368 -11.05 -6.41 2.59
N ASN A 369 -12.24 -5.79 2.69
CA ASN A 369 -12.89 -5.44 3.94
C ASN A 369 -13.78 -6.54 4.54
N MET A 370 -13.90 -7.71 3.89
CA MET A 370 -14.79 -8.80 4.33
C MET A 370 -14.30 -9.67 5.50
N PRO A 371 -13.00 -9.91 5.74
CA PRO A 371 -12.58 -10.80 6.81
C PRO A 371 -13.03 -10.32 8.19
N GLN A 372 -13.30 -11.28 9.10
CA GLN A 372 -13.78 -10.96 10.44
C GLN A 372 -12.72 -10.23 11.27
N LYS A 373 -13.17 -9.21 12.00
CA LYS A 373 -12.37 -8.54 13.02
C LYS A 373 -12.15 -9.47 14.21
N SER A 374 -10.95 -9.43 14.77
CA SER A 374 -10.63 -10.08 16.03
C SER A 374 -11.40 -9.41 17.18
N LYS A 375 -11.38 -10.05 18.35
CA LYS A 375 -11.96 -9.48 19.59
C LYS A 375 -11.37 -8.12 19.98
N PHE A 376 -10.17 -7.82 19.47
CA PHE A 376 -9.40 -6.61 19.77
C PHE A 376 -9.45 -5.57 18.64
N GLY A 377 -10.24 -5.81 17.59
CA GLY A 377 -10.54 -4.83 16.54
C GLY A 377 -9.68 -4.90 15.27
N PHE A 378 -8.54 -5.58 15.30
CA PHE A 378 -7.69 -5.81 14.12
C PHE A 378 -8.19 -6.96 13.24
N ILE A 379 -7.71 -7.06 12.00
CA ILE A 379 -8.10 -8.09 11.03
C ILE A 379 -6.88 -8.95 10.69
N PRO A 380 -6.70 -10.14 11.29
CA PRO A 380 -5.45 -10.92 11.16
C PRO A 380 -4.97 -11.17 9.72
N PRO A 381 -5.83 -11.54 8.75
CA PRO A 381 -5.39 -11.69 7.36
C PRO A 381 -4.83 -10.40 6.73
N LEU A 382 -5.33 -9.23 7.15
CA LEU A 382 -4.81 -7.94 6.66
C LEU A 382 -3.46 -7.60 7.25
N GLU A 383 -3.18 -8.05 8.48
CA GLU A 383 -1.86 -7.88 9.10
C GLU A 383 -0.80 -8.76 8.41
N LEU A 384 -1.16 -9.99 8.02
CA LEU A 384 -0.29 -10.82 7.18
C LEU A 384 -0.08 -10.17 5.80
N LEU A 385 -1.13 -9.60 5.21
CA LEU A 385 -1.01 -8.90 3.94
C LEU A 385 -0.11 -7.67 4.04
N LYS A 386 -0.23 -6.88 5.11
CA LYS A 386 0.65 -5.73 5.40
C LYS A 386 2.11 -6.18 5.47
N LEU A 387 2.40 -7.22 6.25
CA LEU A 387 3.74 -7.81 6.35
C LEU A 387 4.31 -8.17 4.97
N TRP A 388 3.51 -8.83 4.14
CA TRP A 388 3.92 -9.23 2.79
C TRP A 388 4.15 -8.03 1.86
N VAL A 389 3.30 -7.01 1.92
CA VAL A 389 3.41 -5.79 1.12
C VAL A 389 4.65 -4.97 1.50
N ASP A 390 4.93 -4.83 2.80
CA ASP A 390 6.00 -3.97 3.29
C ASP A 390 7.39 -4.62 3.14
N ASN A 391 7.47 -5.94 3.32
CA ASN A 391 8.76 -6.66 3.35
C ASN A 391 9.01 -7.50 2.10
N GLY A 392 7.97 -7.88 1.35
CA GLY A 392 8.06 -8.84 0.26
C GLY A 392 8.20 -10.31 0.71
N PHE A 393 8.17 -10.55 2.03
CA PHE A 393 8.22 -11.86 2.69
C PHE A 393 7.44 -11.79 4.01
N TRP A 394 7.26 -12.94 4.67
CA TRP A 394 6.71 -13.06 6.01
C TRP A 394 7.54 -14.00 6.89
#